data_AF-A0A101EPG2-F1
#
_entry.id   AF-A0A101EPG2-F1
#
_cell.length_a   1.000
_cell.length_b   1.000
_cell.length_c   1.000
_cell.angle_alpha   90.00
_cell.angle_beta   90.00
_cell.angle_gamma   90.00
#
_symmetry.space_group_name_H-M   'P 1'
#
loop_
_entity.id
_entity.type
_entity.pdbx_description
1 polymer ?
#
loop_
_entity_poly.entity_id
_entity_poly.type
_entity_poly.pdbx_seq_one_letter_code
_entity_poly.pdbx_strand_id
1 'polypeptide(L)'
;MSKFFAVLFLALSILLVGGVQHVLTIDFSQQGPEIPETLHGIFFEDINHAVDGGLYVELVRNRSFEQEIRRYEGWRIERGNSVKSSIEETHPLNENNTRYLEVRFSETDRATLTNLGYGGIAVFQGQEYIFSTYLSGDFTGTITTMIVDDDEVLASGSILLQQPVGDWRKYTLNLIPTKTSTDSRLSISIRGSGTLRIDMVSLMPKRNWNGMREDLLEMLEGLKPGFMRFPGGCLVQGNTLENAYRWKESIGPVEQRKTKWNFWGYYQTLGIGFYEYLLLCEKLGAEPVPIFNPGISFQIESPEYASEEELKEWIQDVLDFLEFANGATDTYWGGIRASLGHPGPFNVKYIGVGNENWGPRYWENFEKFRE
;
A
#
# COMPACT_ATOMS: atom_id res chain seq x y z
N MET A 1 -30.29 -75.63 13.33
CA MET A 1 -29.32 -75.49 12.23
C MET A 1 -29.31 -74.13 11.52
N SER A 2 -30.27 -73.20 11.73
CA SER A 2 -30.32 -71.94 10.94
C SER A 2 -29.77 -70.67 11.62
N LYS A 3 -29.49 -70.66 12.93
CA LYS A 3 -28.97 -69.46 13.62
C LYS A 3 -27.43 -69.38 13.68
N PHE A 4 -26.73 -70.49 13.42
CA PHE A 4 -25.26 -70.54 13.47
C PHE A 4 -24.60 -70.09 12.16
N PHE A 5 -25.32 -70.19 11.03
CA PHE A 5 -24.81 -69.77 9.72
C PHE A 5 -24.86 -68.24 9.50
N ALA A 6 -25.81 -67.54 10.13
CA ALA A 6 -25.94 -66.09 9.98
C ALA A 6 -24.84 -65.30 10.72
N VAL A 7 -24.35 -65.81 11.85
CA VAL A 7 -23.26 -65.18 12.63
C VAL A 7 -21.90 -65.40 11.95
N LEU A 8 -21.72 -66.52 11.25
CA LEU A 8 -20.49 -66.80 10.51
C LEU A 8 -20.34 -65.90 9.27
N PHE A 9 -21.46 -65.52 8.63
CA PHE A 9 -21.44 -64.58 7.50
C PHE A 9 -21.17 -63.13 7.91
N LEU A 10 -21.59 -62.71 9.10
CA LEU A 10 -21.31 -61.36 9.62
C LEU A 10 -19.87 -61.23 10.16
N ALA A 11 -19.26 -62.33 10.62
CA ALA A 11 -17.86 -62.36 11.05
C ALA A 11 -16.88 -62.39 9.86
N LEU A 12 -17.30 -62.94 8.71
CA LEU A 12 -16.47 -63.00 7.50
C LEU A 12 -16.44 -61.68 6.71
N SER A 13 -17.47 -60.84 6.84
CA SER A 13 -17.53 -59.53 6.17
C SER A 13 -16.73 -58.43 6.88
N ILE A 14 -16.26 -58.66 8.12
CA ILE A 14 -15.39 -57.73 8.88
C ILE A 14 -13.90 -57.95 8.55
N LEU A 15 -13.53 -59.07 7.92
CA LEU A 15 -12.13 -59.43 7.64
C LEU A 15 -11.59 -58.98 6.27
N LEU A 16 -12.38 -58.22 5.49
CA LEU A 16 -12.00 -57.72 4.17
C LEU A 16 -11.89 -56.19 4.10
N VAL A 17 -11.61 -55.52 5.23
CA VAL A 17 -10.92 -54.25 5.16
C VAL A 17 -9.44 -54.56 4.99
N GLY A 18 -9.07 -55.02 3.80
CA GLY A 18 -7.67 -55.12 3.39
C GLY A 18 -7.10 -53.70 3.42
N GLY A 19 -6.47 -53.32 4.53
CA GLY A 19 -5.79 -52.05 4.65
C GLY A 19 -4.77 -51.96 3.52
N VAL A 20 -4.97 -51.01 2.60
CA VAL A 20 -3.99 -50.75 1.55
C VAL A 20 -2.71 -50.31 2.25
N GLN A 21 -1.71 -51.18 2.25
CA GLN A 21 -0.42 -50.88 2.84
C GLN A 21 0.33 -49.98 1.86
N HIS A 22 0.21 -48.67 2.05
CA HIS A 22 0.98 -47.70 1.28
C HIS A 22 2.44 -47.73 1.76
N VAL A 23 3.33 -48.25 0.93
CA VAL A 23 4.77 -48.27 1.20
C VAL A 23 5.42 -47.11 0.42
N LEU A 24 5.96 -46.14 1.15
CA LEU A 24 6.84 -45.10 0.59
C LEU A 24 8.29 -45.59 0.69
N THR A 25 8.89 -45.96 -0.44
CA THR A 25 10.31 -46.29 -0.51
C THR A 25 11.10 -45.04 -0.89
N ILE A 26 12.05 -44.64 -0.04
CA ILE A 26 12.97 -43.53 -0.31
C ILE A 26 14.31 -44.13 -0.76
N ASP A 27 14.72 -43.83 -1.99
CA ASP A 27 16.00 -44.29 -2.55
C ASP A 27 17.10 -43.26 -2.27
N PHE A 28 18.03 -43.61 -1.38
CA PHE A 28 19.19 -42.77 -1.05
C PHE A 28 20.40 -43.00 -1.99
N SER A 29 20.31 -43.93 -2.94
CA SER A 29 21.40 -44.20 -3.89
C SER A 29 21.47 -43.18 -5.03
N GLN A 30 20.43 -42.37 -5.20
CA GLN A 30 20.35 -41.33 -6.21
C GLN A 30 20.31 -39.95 -5.55
N GLN A 31 21.11 -39.01 -6.07
CA GLN A 31 20.95 -37.61 -5.75
C GLN A 31 19.78 -37.07 -6.59
N GLY A 32 18.75 -36.55 -5.93
CA GLY A 32 17.62 -35.89 -6.59
C GLY A 32 18.01 -34.57 -7.28
N PRO A 33 17.06 -33.89 -7.93
CA PRO A 33 17.30 -32.57 -8.51
C PRO A 33 17.72 -31.58 -7.42
N GLU A 34 18.57 -30.62 -7.80
CA GLU A 34 18.87 -29.47 -6.95
C GLU A 34 17.58 -28.68 -6.70
N ILE A 35 17.31 -28.37 -5.42
CA ILE A 35 16.16 -27.58 -5.02
C ILE A 35 16.61 -26.11 -4.99
N PRO A 36 16.08 -25.24 -5.86
CA PRO A 36 16.46 -23.83 -5.85
C PRO A 36 16.08 -23.17 -4.53
N GLU A 37 16.91 -22.24 -4.06
CA GLU A 37 16.56 -21.38 -2.90
C GLU A 37 15.29 -20.57 -3.17
N THR A 38 15.00 -20.28 -4.44
CA THR A 38 13.79 -19.61 -4.94
C THR A 38 12.56 -20.52 -5.08
N LEU A 39 12.57 -21.74 -4.54
CA LEU A 39 11.40 -22.64 -4.63
C LEU A 39 10.17 -22.07 -3.89
N HIS A 40 10.40 -21.42 -2.74
CA HIS A 40 9.34 -20.84 -1.91
C HIS A 40 9.53 -19.34 -1.81
N GLY A 41 8.44 -18.59 -1.96
CA GLY A 41 8.48 -17.14 -1.94
C GLY A 41 7.15 -16.52 -1.53
N ILE A 42 7.12 -15.20 -1.55
CA ILE A 42 5.96 -14.41 -1.18
C ILE A 42 5.29 -13.89 -2.44
N PHE A 43 3.96 -13.96 -2.45
CA PHE A 43 3.13 -13.22 -3.38
C PHE A 43 2.52 -12.03 -2.63
N PHE A 44 2.74 -10.82 -3.13
CA PHE A 44 2.32 -9.60 -2.48
C PHE A 44 1.62 -8.66 -3.45
N GLU A 45 0.37 -8.33 -3.12
CA GLU A 45 -0.42 -7.29 -3.76
C GLU A 45 -1.23 -6.53 -2.70
N ASP A 46 -1.61 -5.29 -2.97
CA ASP A 46 -2.48 -4.53 -2.08
C ASP A 46 -3.94 -5.00 -2.20
N ILE A 47 -4.21 -6.14 -1.58
CA ILE A 47 -5.53 -6.74 -1.35
C ILE A 47 -5.79 -6.80 0.15
N ASN A 48 -7.05 -6.63 0.59
CA ASN A 48 -7.44 -6.70 2.01
C ASN A 48 -6.65 -5.73 2.92
N HIS A 49 -6.26 -4.56 2.40
CA HIS A 49 -5.40 -3.60 3.10
C HIS A 49 -4.01 -4.17 3.44
N ALA A 50 -3.44 -5.05 2.59
CA ALA A 50 -2.12 -5.62 2.83
C ALA A 50 -0.98 -4.59 2.74
N VAL A 51 -1.13 -3.53 1.93
CA VAL A 51 -0.21 -2.39 1.91
C VAL A 51 -0.78 -1.23 2.73
N ASP A 52 -1.78 -0.52 2.20
CA ASP A 52 -2.41 0.62 2.87
C ASP A 52 -3.33 0.13 3.99
N GLY A 53 -2.93 0.36 5.25
CA GLY A 53 -3.57 -0.19 6.45
C GLY A 53 -2.93 -1.48 6.97
N GLY A 54 -1.97 -2.02 6.22
CA GLY A 54 -1.22 -3.24 6.54
C GLY A 54 0.25 -2.92 6.71
N LEU A 55 1.08 -3.36 5.75
CA LEU A 55 2.54 -3.21 5.82
C LEU A 55 2.98 -1.73 5.87
N TYR A 56 2.28 -0.83 5.16
CA TYR A 56 2.57 0.61 5.20
C TYR A 56 2.12 1.23 6.51
N VAL A 57 2.99 1.97 7.19
CA VAL A 57 2.77 2.44 8.58
C VAL A 57 1.90 3.68 8.70
N GLU A 58 1.40 4.22 7.59
CA GLU A 58 0.47 5.34 7.62
C GLU A 58 -0.82 4.95 8.35
N LEU A 59 -1.15 5.70 9.40
CA LEU A 59 -2.32 5.42 10.23
C LEU A 59 -3.54 6.24 9.77
N VAL A 60 -3.35 7.26 8.93
CA VAL A 60 -4.42 8.12 8.42
C VAL A 60 -4.96 7.57 7.10
N ARG A 61 -6.24 7.19 7.11
CA ARG A 61 -6.94 6.77 5.90
C ARG A 61 -7.39 7.98 5.09
N ASN A 62 -7.27 7.92 3.76
CA ASN A 62 -7.64 9.02 2.86
C ASN A 62 -6.94 10.34 3.25
N ARG A 63 -5.62 10.28 3.38
CA ARG A 63 -4.80 11.38 3.90
C ARG A 63 -4.76 12.64 3.03
N SER A 64 -5.01 12.50 1.74
CA SER A 64 -4.94 13.59 0.74
C SER A 64 -6.29 13.96 0.13
N PHE A 65 -7.40 13.38 0.61
CA PHE A 65 -8.75 13.67 0.10
C PHE A 65 -8.97 13.39 -1.40
N GLU A 66 -8.09 12.60 -2.02
CA GLU A 66 -8.12 12.30 -3.46
C GLU A 66 -9.23 11.33 -3.88
N GLN A 67 -9.91 10.67 -2.95
CA GLN A 67 -10.90 9.64 -3.27
C GLN A 67 -12.15 10.22 -3.97
N GLU A 68 -12.50 9.70 -5.15
CA GLU A 68 -13.65 10.20 -5.92
C GLU A 68 -14.98 9.65 -5.41
N ILE A 69 -15.03 8.33 -5.15
CA ILE A 69 -16.27 7.61 -4.82
C ILE A 69 -16.74 7.96 -3.40
N ARG A 70 -15.80 8.01 -2.45
CA ARG A 70 -16.07 8.32 -1.04
C ARG A 70 -15.11 9.40 -0.55
N ARG A 71 -15.40 10.66 -0.92
CA ARG A 71 -14.51 11.81 -0.68
C ARG A 71 -14.06 11.99 0.78
N TYR A 72 -14.92 11.64 1.74
CA TYR A 72 -14.63 11.70 3.18
C TYR A 72 -14.37 10.32 3.81
N GLU A 73 -14.01 9.29 3.02
CA GLU A 73 -13.71 7.95 3.57
C GLU A 73 -12.70 8.08 4.72
N GLY A 74 -12.98 7.43 5.85
CA GLY A 74 -12.14 7.51 7.04
C GLY A 74 -12.27 8.79 7.87
N TRP A 75 -12.94 9.84 7.38
CA TRP A 75 -13.07 11.13 8.07
C TRP A 75 -14.49 11.38 8.60
N ARG A 76 -14.56 11.93 9.81
CA ARG A 76 -15.76 12.58 10.36
C ARG A 76 -15.46 14.05 10.60
N ILE A 77 -16.40 14.92 10.26
CA ILE A 77 -16.24 16.37 10.42
C ILE A 77 -17.40 16.90 11.24
N GLU A 78 -17.07 17.46 12.40
CA GLU A 78 -18.00 18.17 13.28
C GLU A 78 -17.64 19.66 13.27
N ARG A 79 -18.64 20.53 13.19
CA ARG A 79 -18.40 21.96 12.99
C ARG A 79 -19.50 22.81 13.60
N GLY A 80 -19.13 24.00 14.09
CA GLY A 80 -20.07 25.01 14.52
C GLY A 80 -20.89 25.58 13.35
N ASN A 81 -21.97 26.30 13.65
CA ASN A 81 -22.92 26.79 12.65
C ASN A 81 -22.31 27.83 11.69
N SER A 82 -21.26 28.54 12.11
CA SER A 82 -20.57 29.56 11.31
C SER A 82 -19.44 29.00 10.44
N VAL A 83 -19.21 27.68 10.49
CA VAL A 83 -18.11 27.01 9.81
C VAL A 83 -18.64 26.20 8.62
N LYS A 84 -17.99 26.38 7.47
CA LYS A 84 -18.23 25.56 6.28
C LYS A 84 -17.01 24.70 5.99
N SER A 85 -17.23 23.50 5.46
CA SER A 85 -16.14 22.68 4.92
C SER A 85 -16.55 21.92 3.67
N SER A 86 -15.61 21.80 2.74
CA SER A 86 -15.75 21.12 1.45
C SER A 86 -14.39 20.63 0.96
N ILE A 87 -14.40 19.61 0.10
CA ILE A 87 -13.21 19.20 -0.65
C ILE A 87 -13.17 20.01 -1.95
N GLU A 88 -12.07 20.69 -2.19
CA GLU A 88 -11.87 21.66 -3.27
C GLU A 88 -10.67 21.25 -4.15
N GLU A 89 -10.63 21.79 -5.38
CA GLU A 89 -9.62 21.42 -6.39
C GLU A 89 -8.88 22.65 -6.99
N THR A 90 -9.20 23.85 -6.51
CA THR A 90 -8.77 25.12 -7.17
C THR A 90 -7.35 25.57 -6.85
N HIS A 91 -6.76 25.06 -5.77
CA HIS A 91 -5.43 25.42 -5.25
C HIS A 91 -4.70 24.15 -4.78
N PRO A 92 -4.49 23.17 -5.68
CA PRO A 92 -3.97 21.86 -5.32
C PRO A 92 -2.56 21.96 -4.72
N LEU A 93 -2.16 20.95 -3.94
CA LEU A 93 -0.81 20.87 -3.41
C LEU A 93 0.22 20.65 -4.53
N ASN A 94 -0.14 19.83 -5.52
CA ASN A 94 0.63 19.57 -6.73
C ASN A 94 -0.28 18.99 -7.82
N GLU A 95 0.26 18.72 -9.01
CA GLU A 95 -0.51 18.18 -10.14
C GLU A 95 -1.05 16.75 -9.94
N ASN A 96 -0.45 15.97 -9.01
CA ASN A 96 -0.84 14.59 -8.74
C ASN A 96 -1.82 14.47 -7.56
N ASN A 97 -1.80 15.43 -6.64
CA ASN A 97 -2.74 15.56 -5.53
C ASN A 97 -3.53 16.86 -5.71
N THR A 98 -4.65 16.71 -6.42
CA THR A 98 -5.43 17.83 -6.93
C THR A 98 -6.53 18.28 -5.95
N ARG A 99 -6.78 17.53 -4.88
CA ARG A 99 -7.84 17.76 -3.91
C ARG A 99 -7.27 18.13 -2.55
N TYR A 100 -8.04 18.90 -1.78
CA TYR A 100 -7.73 19.22 -0.40
C TYR A 100 -9.00 19.55 0.37
N LEU A 101 -8.95 19.47 1.70
CA LEU A 101 -10.05 19.91 2.55
C LEU A 101 -9.92 21.42 2.82
N GLU A 102 -10.95 22.17 2.47
CA GLU A 102 -11.08 23.58 2.87
C GLU A 102 -12.07 23.73 4.02
N VAL A 103 -11.70 24.52 5.02
CA VAL A 103 -12.53 24.86 6.18
C VAL A 103 -12.58 26.38 6.32
N ARG A 104 -13.77 26.97 6.19
CA ARG A 104 -14.00 28.42 6.21
C ARG A 104 -14.72 28.82 7.49
N PHE A 105 -14.15 29.75 8.23
CA PHE A 105 -14.67 30.32 9.47
C PHE A 105 -15.11 31.76 9.24
N SER A 106 -16.43 32.04 9.31
CA SER A 106 -16.95 33.41 9.18
C SER A 106 -16.74 34.27 10.43
N GLU A 107 -16.59 33.62 11.59
CA GLU A 107 -16.23 34.22 12.87
C GLU A 107 -15.37 33.23 13.66
N THR A 108 -14.92 33.59 14.86
CA THR A 108 -14.16 32.65 15.70
C THR A 108 -15.06 31.52 16.19
N ASP A 109 -14.90 30.34 15.61
CA ASP A 109 -15.69 29.14 15.92
C ASP A 109 -14.79 27.89 15.91
N ARG A 110 -15.36 26.69 16.03
CA ARG A 110 -14.63 25.41 16.07
C ARG A 110 -15.04 24.45 14.96
N ALA A 111 -14.04 23.78 14.40
CA ALA A 111 -14.22 22.53 13.66
C ALA A 111 -13.43 21.40 14.33
N THR A 112 -13.85 20.16 14.15
CA THR A 112 -13.13 18.97 14.59
C THR A 112 -13.15 17.96 13.47
N LEU A 113 -11.96 17.57 13.01
CA LEU A 113 -11.75 16.53 12.01
C LEU A 113 -11.27 15.29 12.73
N THR A 114 -11.96 14.17 12.57
CA THR A 114 -11.59 12.90 13.20
C THR A 114 -11.34 11.85 12.13
N ASN A 115 -10.12 11.31 12.07
CA ASN A 115 -9.79 10.17 11.22
C ASN A 115 -9.95 8.87 11.99
N LEU A 116 -10.63 7.90 11.37
CA LEU A 116 -10.96 6.60 11.94
C LEU A 116 -9.88 5.54 11.71
N GLY A 117 -8.82 5.87 10.95
CA GLY A 117 -7.80 4.91 10.53
C GLY A 117 -8.37 3.76 9.72
N TYR A 118 -7.71 2.60 9.82
CA TYR A 118 -8.08 1.37 9.13
C TYR A 118 -8.83 0.42 10.07
N GLY A 119 -9.99 0.88 10.57
CA GLY A 119 -10.77 0.16 11.59
C GLY A 119 -10.29 0.43 13.03
N GLY A 120 -9.45 1.44 13.20
CA GLY A 120 -8.84 1.84 14.46
C GLY A 120 -7.42 2.38 14.24
N ILE A 121 -6.91 3.15 15.20
CA ILE A 121 -5.50 3.52 15.25
C ILE A 121 -4.88 2.88 16.49
N ALA A 122 -3.94 1.97 16.27
CA ALA A 122 -3.17 1.37 17.34
C ALA A 122 -1.98 2.27 17.70
N VAL A 123 -1.90 2.63 18.98
CA VAL A 123 -0.81 3.44 19.54
C VAL A 123 -0.25 2.81 20.81
N PHE A 124 1.05 2.93 21.01
CA PHE A 124 1.74 2.32 22.13
C PHE A 124 2.29 3.39 23.07
N GLN A 125 2.08 3.18 24.38
CA GLN A 125 2.55 4.08 25.43
C GLN A 125 4.04 4.41 25.27
N GLY A 126 4.38 5.69 25.32
CA GLY A 126 5.75 6.17 25.28
C GLY A 126 6.43 6.09 23.91
N GLN A 127 5.79 5.52 22.87
CA GLN A 127 6.31 5.57 21.51
C GLN A 127 6.01 6.93 20.87
N GLU A 128 6.92 7.41 20.03
CA GLU A 128 6.77 8.68 19.34
C GLU A 128 6.09 8.48 17.98
N TYR A 129 5.04 9.25 17.73
CA TYR A 129 4.32 9.31 16.46
C TYR A 129 4.52 10.68 15.83
N ILE A 130 4.86 10.70 14.54
CA ILE A 130 5.07 11.92 13.78
C ILE A 130 3.77 12.25 13.05
N PHE A 131 3.10 13.30 13.52
CA PHE A 131 2.02 13.91 12.77
C PHE A 131 2.59 14.89 11.75
N SER A 132 2.05 14.92 10.54
CA SER A 132 2.31 16.00 9.59
C SER A 132 1.10 16.36 8.75
N THR A 133 1.07 17.59 8.24
CA THR A 133 0.03 18.07 7.31
C THR A 133 0.56 19.26 6.53
N TYR A 134 0.03 19.51 5.33
CA TYR A 134 0.25 20.72 4.57
C TYR A 134 -0.91 21.69 4.80
N LEU A 135 -0.58 22.94 5.11
CA LEU A 135 -1.55 23.99 5.37
C LEU A 135 -1.33 25.18 4.43
N SER A 136 -2.42 25.83 4.01
CA SER A 136 -2.43 27.13 3.33
C SER A 136 -3.71 27.91 3.64
N GLY A 137 -3.79 29.17 3.21
CA GLY A 137 -4.94 30.05 3.39
C GLY A 137 -4.68 31.23 4.34
N ASP A 138 -5.72 32.03 4.58
CA ASP A 138 -5.68 33.24 5.42
C ASP A 138 -6.11 32.98 6.88
N PHE A 139 -6.32 31.72 7.25
CA PHE A 139 -6.68 31.33 8.60
C PHE A 139 -5.66 31.80 9.64
N THR A 140 -6.19 32.35 10.75
CA THR A 140 -5.42 32.62 11.96
C THR A 140 -6.11 31.98 13.15
N GLY A 141 -5.33 31.32 14.00
CA GLY A 141 -5.88 30.54 15.10
C GLY A 141 -5.00 29.38 15.50
N THR A 142 -5.58 28.46 16.27
CA THR A 142 -4.89 27.28 16.79
C THR A 142 -5.47 26.01 16.18
N ILE A 143 -4.57 25.12 15.75
CA ILE A 143 -4.89 23.78 15.29
C ILE A 143 -4.28 22.82 16.32
N THR A 144 -5.12 22.09 17.05
CA THR A 144 -4.69 21.12 18.07
C THR A 144 -4.96 19.72 17.57
N THR A 145 -3.88 18.96 17.37
CA THR A 145 -3.91 17.56 16.96
C THR A 145 -3.81 16.68 18.20
N MET A 146 -4.66 15.67 18.28
CA MET A 146 -4.79 14.75 19.40
C MET A 146 -4.91 13.31 18.91
N ILE A 147 -4.39 12.38 19.72
CA ILE A 147 -4.74 10.96 19.64
C ILE A 147 -5.74 10.72 20.77
N VAL A 148 -6.94 10.25 20.43
CA VAL A 148 -8.05 10.09 21.39
C VAL A 148 -8.55 8.66 21.40
N ASP A 149 -8.80 8.12 22.58
CA ASP A 149 -9.46 6.83 22.80
C ASP A 149 -10.76 7.09 23.57
N ASP A 150 -11.89 6.94 22.90
CA ASP A 150 -13.17 7.52 23.30
C ASP A 150 -13.04 9.02 23.65
N ASP A 151 -13.21 9.37 24.93
CA ASP A 151 -13.09 10.74 25.45
C ASP A 151 -11.70 11.02 26.07
N GLU A 152 -10.81 10.02 26.15
CA GLU A 152 -9.47 10.15 26.74
C GLU A 152 -8.46 10.65 25.71
N VAL A 153 -7.82 11.79 25.98
CA VAL A 153 -6.70 12.30 25.15
C VAL A 153 -5.41 11.59 25.57
N LEU A 154 -4.87 10.76 24.66
CA LEU A 154 -3.65 10.01 24.89
C LEU A 154 -2.40 10.82 24.55
N ALA A 155 -2.47 11.67 23.52
CA ALA A 155 -1.39 12.58 23.14
C ALA A 155 -1.97 13.83 22.50
N SER A 156 -1.26 14.96 22.58
CA SER A 156 -1.68 16.20 21.93
C SER A 156 -0.51 17.10 21.57
N GLY A 157 -0.66 17.88 20.51
CA GLY A 157 0.23 18.98 20.13
C GLY A 157 -0.53 20.04 19.35
N SER A 158 -0.01 21.27 19.30
CA SER A 158 -0.70 22.39 18.65
C SER A 158 0.20 23.17 17.71
N ILE A 159 -0.38 23.61 16.59
CA ILE A 159 0.19 24.55 15.64
C ILE A 159 -0.56 25.88 15.80
N LEU A 160 0.17 26.96 16.06
CA LEU A 160 -0.37 28.32 16.13
C LEU A 160 -0.05 29.07 14.83
N LEU A 161 -1.09 29.47 14.10
CA LEU A 161 -0.96 30.31 12.91
C LEU A 161 -1.33 31.76 13.27
N GLN A 162 -0.30 32.61 13.40
CA GLN A 162 -0.46 34.03 13.72
C GLN A 162 -0.58 34.91 12.47
N GLN A 163 -0.25 34.37 11.30
CA GLN A 163 -0.27 35.06 10.01
C GLN A 163 -0.77 34.10 8.91
N PRO A 164 -1.36 34.63 7.83
CA PRO A 164 -1.70 33.84 6.64
C PRO A 164 -0.54 33.01 6.11
N VAL A 165 -0.87 31.82 5.60
CA VAL A 165 0.06 30.92 4.92
C VAL A 165 -0.28 30.96 3.44
N GLY A 166 0.47 31.73 2.65
CA GLY A 166 0.21 31.90 1.21
C GLY A 166 0.27 30.58 0.44
N ASP A 167 1.48 30.09 0.18
CA ASP A 167 1.71 28.78 -0.44
C ASP A 167 1.67 27.66 0.59
N TRP A 168 1.36 26.45 0.12
CA TRP A 168 1.35 25.23 0.93
C TRP A 168 2.65 25.06 1.72
N ARG A 169 2.50 24.89 3.04
CA ARG A 169 3.63 24.63 3.94
C ARG A 169 3.36 23.41 4.80
N LYS A 170 4.36 22.54 4.91
CA LYS A 170 4.33 21.38 5.80
C LYS A 170 4.52 21.79 7.26
N TYR A 171 3.70 21.25 8.14
CA TYR A 171 3.81 21.36 9.58
C TYR A 171 3.93 19.96 10.19
N THR A 172 4.63 19.86 11.31
CA THR A 172 4.88 18.57 11.99
C THR A 172 4.69 18.72 13.50
N LEU A 173 4.25 17.65 14.15
CA LEU A 173 4.14 17.53 15.60
C LEU A 173 4.60 16.14 16.02
N ASN A 174 5.25 16.05 17.17
CA ASN A 174 5.60 14.76 17.78
C ASN A 174 4.58 14.47 18.88
N LEU A 175 3.89 13.34 18.76
CA LEU A 175 2.83 12.91 19.68
C LEU A 175 3.31 11.66 20.42
N ILE A 176 3.28 11.68 21.74
CA ILE A 176 3.71 10.58 22.59
C ILE A 176 2.50 10.15 23.44
N PRO A 177 1.86 9.01 23.12
CA PRO A 177 0.73 8.49 23.88
C PRO A 177 1.12 8.20 25.33
N THR A 178 0.28 8.66 26.27
CA THR A 178 0.40 8.38 27.70
C THR A 178 -0.02 6.95 28.06
N LYS A 179 -0.75 6.27 27.16
CA LYS A 179 -1.30 4.93 27.33
C LYS A 179 -1.37 4.20 25.98
N THR A 180 -1.27 2.88 26.01
CA THR A 180 -1.47 2.02 24.84
C THR A 180 -2.96 1.89 24.54
N SER A 181 -3.35 2.04 23.27
CA SER A 181 -4.71 1.81 22.78
C SER A 181 -4.67 1.13 21.41
N THR A 182 -5.62 0.23 21.16
CA THR A 182 -5.76 -0.46 19.87
C THR A 182 -6.89 0.10 19.01
N ASP A 183 -7.70 1.00 19.55
CA ASP A 183 -8.89 1.55 18.88
C ASP A 183 -9.00 3.08 19.02
N SER A 184 -7.85 3.77 19.08
CA SER A 184 -7.82 5.23 19.14
C SER A 184 -8.15 5.88 17.79
N ARG A 185 -8.28 7.22 17.77
CA ARG A 185 -8.57 8.05 16.61
C ARG A 185 -7.63 9.25 16.57
N LEU A 186 -7.34 9.74 15.36
CA LEU A 186 -6.68 11.04 15.19
C LEU A 186 -7.75 12.12 15.18
N SER A 187 -7.68 13.08 16.08
CA SER A 187 -8.60 14.23 16.15
C SER A 187 -7.84 15.53 15.96
N ILE A 188 -8.34 16.40 15.08
CA ILE A 188 -7.76 17.71 14.78
C ILE A 188 -8.82 18.78 15.09
N SER A 189 -8.64 19.47 16.21
CA SER A 189 -9.49 20.57 16.65
C SER A 189 -8.95 21.90 16.12
N ILE A 190 -9.75 22.59 15.32
CA ILE A 190 -9.39 23.85 14.67
C ILE A 190 -10.24 24.95 15.29
N ARG A 191 -9.61 25.98 15.83
CA ARG A 191 -10.28 27.15 16.42
C ARG A 191 -9.63 28.43 15.95
N GLY A 192 -10.40 29.29 15.28
CA GLY A 192 -9.90 30.53 14.72
C GLY A 192 -10.87 31.16 13.73
N SER A 193 -10.36 32.04 12.89
CA SER A 193 -11.11 32.73 11.83
C SER A 193 -10.35 32.71 10.50
N GLY A 194 -11.05 32.89 9.39
CA GLY A 194 -10.49 32.83 8.03
C GLY A 194 -10.67 31.46 7.37
N THR A 195 -9.92 31.22 6.29
CA THR A 195 -9.97 30.00 5.48
C THR A 195 -8.71 29.18 5.68
N LEU A 196 -8.87 27.94 6.13
CA LEU A 196 -7.80 26.98 6.28
C LEU A 196 -7.95 25.89 5.23
N ARG A 197 -6.88 25.65 4.46
CA ARG A 197 -6.77 24.50 3.55
C ARG A 197 -5.83 23.49 4.17
N ILE A 198 -6.22 22.22 4.09
CA ILE A 198 -5.55 21.10 4.76
C ILE A 198 -5.40 19.99 3.74
N ASP A 199 -4.18 19.49 3.61
CA ASP A 199 -3.87 18.36 2.73
C ASP A 199 -2.76 17.47 3.34
N MET A 200 -2.60 16.27 2.78
CA MET A 200 -1.55 15.30 3.11
C MET A 200 -1.39 15.10 4.63
N VAL A 201 -2.50 14.81 5.30
CA VAL A 201 -2.52 14.57 6.75
C VAL A 201 -1.98 13.19 7.06
N SER A 202 -0.87 13.10 7.78
CA SER A 202 -0.19 11.85 8.07
C SER A 202 0.03 11.67 9.56
N LEU A 203 -0.04 10.42 10.03
CA LEU A 203 0.38 10.02 11.36
C LEU A 203 1.11 8.68 11.24
N MET A 204 2.42 8.69 11.46
CA MET A 204 3.25 7.48 11.36
C MET A 204 4.02 7.27 12.66
N PRO A 205 4.19 6.02 13.14
CA PRO A 205 5.14 5.74 14.22
C PRO A 205 6.54 6.13 13.76
N LYS A 206 7.28 6.87 14.58
CA LYS A 206 8.67 7.24 14.28
C LYS A 206 9.56 6.01 14.15
N ARG A 207 9.27 4.98 14.94
CA ARG A 207 9.90 3.67 14.85
C ARG A 207 9.22 2.87 13.73
N ASN A 208 9.86 2.88 12.57
CA ASN A 208 9.52 2.05 11.42
C ASN A 208 10.78 1.84 10.58
N TRP A 209 10.72 0.91 9.63
CA TRP A 209 11.79 0.71 8.66
C TRP A 209 11.28 1.08 7.26
N ASN A 210 11.79 2.16 6.68
CA ASN A 210 11.40 2.66 5.34
C ASN A 210 9.87 2.73 5.11
N GLY A 211 9.12 3.21 6.10
CA GLY A 211 7.66 3.32 6.03
C GLY A 211 6.92 2.00 6.26
N MET A 212 7.61 0.92 6.63
CA MET A 212 7.03 -0.40 6.87
C MET A 212 7.00 -0.76 8.36
N ARG A 213 5.94 -1.46 8.78
CA ARG A 213 5.74 -1.83 10.18
C ARG A 213 6.67 -2.97 10.56
N GLU A 214 7.41 -2.78 11.65
CA GLU A 214 8.42 -3.74 12.09
C GLU A 214 7.84 -5.12 12.44
N ASP A 215 6.65 -5.18 13.04
CA ASP A 215 6.02 -6.46 13.41
C ASP A 215 5.69 -7.33 12.18
N LEU A 216 5.17 -6.73 11.11
CA LEU A 216 4.91 -7.45 9.86
C LEU A 216 6.22 -7.78 9.13
N LEU A 217 7.22 -6.91 9.17
CA LEU A 217 8.54 -7.22 8.61
C LEU A 217 9.18 -8.43 9.29
N GLU A 218 9.13 -8.53 10.62
CA GLU A 218 9.62 -9.68 11.38
C GLU A 218 8.90 -10.98 10.97
N MET A 219 7.58 -10.91 10.72
CA MET A 219 6.83 -12.05 10.22
C MET A 219 7.27 -12.46 8.81
N LEU A 220 7.49 -11.49 7.90
CA LEU A 220 7.96 -11.76 6.54
C LEU A 220 9.39 -12.34 6.54
N GLU A 221 10.28 -11.84 7.40
CA GLU A 221 11.62 -12.40 7.61
C GLU A 221 11.54 -13.85 8.12
N GLY A 222 10.60 -14.14 9.02
CA GLY A 222 10.37 -15.48 9.55
C GLY A 222 9.98 -16.52 8.48
N LEU A 223 9.40 -16.08 7.35
CA LEU A 223 9.07 -16.95 6.21
C LEU A 223 10.30 -17.41 5.44
N LYS A 224 11.44 -16.71 5.55
CA LYS A 224 12.68 -16.95 4.79
C LYS A 224 12.41 -17.12 3.28
N PRO A 225 11.76 -16.14 2.63
CA PRO A 225 11.39 -16.23 1.24
C PRO A 225 12.62 -16.24 0.32
N GLY A 226 12.66 -17.16 -0.64
CA GLY A 226 13.66 -17.12 -1.71
C GLY A 226 13.35 -16.09 -2.80
N PHE A 227 12.08 -15.71 -2.97
CA PHE A 227 11.67 -14.65 -3.88
C PHE A 227 10.45 -13.88 -3.36
N MET A 228 10.21 -12.68 -3.91
CA MET A 228 8.99 -11.93 -3.70
C MET A 228 8.41 -11.42 -5.02
N ARG A 229 7.11 -11.66 -5.25
CA ARG A 229 6.34 -11.21 -6.42
C ARG A 229 5.48 -9.99 -6.05
N PHE A 230 5.63 -8.88 -6.76
CA PHE A 230 4.95 -7.58 -6.53
C PHE A 230 4.81 -6.78 -7.84
N PRO A 231 3.84 -5.86 -8.05
CA PRO A 231 2.68 -5.54 -7.22
C PRO A 231 1.59 -6.60 -7.28
N GLY A 232 1.79 -7.64 -8.09
CA GLY A 232 1.05 -8.89 -8.03
C GLY A 232 -0.41 -8.84 -8.45
N GLY A 233 -0.91 -10.00 -8.85
CA GLY A 233 -2.33 -10.30 -9.03
C GLY A 233 -3.06 -9.38 -9.96
N CYS A 234 -4.35 -9.21 -9.71
CA CYS A 234 -5.20 -8.36 -10.52
C CYS A 234 -4.83 -6.87 -10.38
N LEU A 235 -4.09 -6.49 -9.32
CA LEU A 235 -3.64 -5.12 -9.10
C LEU A 235 -2.78 -4.58 -10.26
N VAL A 236 -1.87 -5.39 -10.82
CA VAL A 236 -1.04 -4.95 -11.97
C VAL A 236 -1.86 -4.71 -13.23
N GLN A 237 -2.95 -5.47 -13.40
CA GLN A 237 -3.82 -5.37 -14.59
C GLN A 237 -4.70 -4.13 -14.53
N GLY A 238 -5.27 -3.86 -13.36
CA GLY A 238 -6.35 -2.88 -13.23
C GLY A 238 -7.66 -3.37 -13.88
N ASN A 239 -8.77 -2.72 -13.52
CA ASN A 239 -10.05 -2.88 -14.23
C ASN A 239 -10.02 -2.20 -15.61
N THR A 240 -9.20 -1.16 -15.76
CA THR A 240 -8.93 -0.43 -17.00
C THR A 240 -7.42 -0.17 -17.11
N LEU A 241 -6.91 0.12 -18.29
CA LEU A 241 -5.48 0.48 -18.46
C LEU A 241 -5.12 1.79 -17.76
N GLU A 242 -6.09 2.67 -17.50
CA GLU A 242 -5.90 3.89 -16.72
C GLU A 242 -5.56 3.60 -15.24
N ASN A 243 -6.18 2.58 -14.65
CA ASN A 243 -5.96 2.18 -13.25
C ASN A 243 -4.99 1.00 -13.08
N ALA A 244 -4.40 0.52 -14.18
CA ALA A 244 -3.27 -0.41 -14.14
C ALA A 244 -2.08 0.18 -13.37
N TYR A 245 -1.33 -0.69 -12.68
CA TYR A 245 -0.21 -0.25 -11.85
C TYR A 245 0.99 0.19 -12.71
N ARG A 246 1.51 1.40 -12.46
CA ARG A 246 2.69 1.97 -13.12
C ARG A 246 3.80 2.22 -12.10
N TRP A 247 4.98 1.66 -12.31
CA TRP A 247 6.03 1.71 -11.28
C TRP A 247 6.55 3.13 -11.05
N LYS A 248 6.64 3.97 -12.10
CA LYS A 248 7.13 5.36 -12.01
C LYS A 248 6.29 6.25 -11.12
N GLU A 249 5.00 5.95 -11.00
CA GLU A 249 4.07 6.68 -10.12
C GLU A 249 4.25 6.31 -8.64
N SER A 250 5.02 5.25 -8.37
CA SER A 250 5.23 4.67 -7.04
C SER A 250 6.61 4.97 -6.46
N ILE A 251 7.38 5.88 -7.07
CA ILE A 251 8.69 6.32 -6.56
C ILE A 251 8.69 7.84 -6.29
N GLY A 252 9.75 8.33 -5.64
CA GLY A 252 9.87 9.73 -5.26
C GLY A 252 9.05 10.10 -4.01
N PRO A 253 8.89 11.39 -3.72
CA PRO A 253 8.21 11.86 -2.51
C PRO A 253 6.76 11.38 -2.45
N VAL A 254 6.37 10.81 -1.30
CA VAL A 254 5.04 10.18 -1.13
C VAL A 254 3.88 11.17 -1.29
N GLU A 255 4.11 12.45 -1.00
CA GLU A 255 3.16 13.55 -1.21
C GLU A 255 2.98 13.97 -2.66
N GLN A 256 3.77 13.40 -3.58
CA GLN A 256 3.66 13.60 -5.03
C GLN A 256 3.16 12.35 -5.75
N ARG A 257 2.98 11.22 -5.04
CA ARG A 257 2.45 9.99 -5.62
C ARG A 257 0.94 10.12 -5.80
N LYS A 258 0.44 9.78 -6.99
CA LYS A 258 -0.97 9.89 -7.33
C LYS A 258 -1.76 8.77 -6.64
N THR A 259 -2.72 9.14 -5.80
CA THR A 259 -3.66 8.18 -5.22
C THR A 259 -4.56 7.61 -6.33
N LYS A 260 -4.75 6.29 -6.36
CA LYS A 260 -5.49 5.62 -7.43
C LYS A 260 -6.48 4.60 -6.89
N TRP A 261 -7.61 4.43 -7.57
CA TRP A 261 -8.51 3.32 -7.31
C TRP A 261 -7.83 2.02 -7.71
N ASN A 262 -7.80 1.05 -6.81
CA ASN A 262 -7.20 -0.25 -7.05
C ASN A 262 -8.25 -1.29 -7.50
N PHE A 263 -7.78 -2.44 -7.95
CA PHE A 263 -8.65 -3.53 -8.41
C PHE A 263 -9.60 -4.04 -7.30
N TRP A 264 -9.15 -4.03 -6.05
CA TRP A 264 -9.83 -4.62 -4.90
C TRP A 264 -10.85 -3.73 -4.20
N GLY A 265 -11.23 -2.62 -4.83
CA GLY A 265 -12.35 -1.81 -4.37
C GLY A 265 -11.99 -0.77 -3.30
N TYR A 266 -10.73 -0.34 -3.23
CA TYR A 266 -10.31 0.80 -2.42
C TYR A 266 -9.22 1.63 -3.11
N TYR A 267 -8.93 2.81 -2.56
CA TYR A 267 -7.85 3.65 -3.08
C TYR A 267 -6.51 3.26 -2.45
N GLN A 268 -5.47 3.14 -3.28
CA GLN A 268 -4.09 2.94 -2.88
C GLN A 268 -3.31 4.28 -2.94
N THR A 269 -2.47 4.52 -1.94
CA THR A 269 -1.64 5.72 -1.81
C THR A 269 -0.31 5.60 -2.54
N LEU A 270 0.07 4.37 -2.90
CA LEU A 270 1.40 4.02 -3.40
C LEU A 270 2.52 4.38 -2.41
N GLY A 271 2.23 4.42 -1.10
CA GLY A 271 3.20 4.70 -0.04
C GLY A 271 4.32 3.66 0.07
N ILE A 272 4.00 2.41 -0.25
CA ILE A 272 4.99 1.37 -0.60
C ILE A 272 4.86 1.13 -2.09
N GLY A 273 5.88 1.55 -2.84
CA GLY A 273 5.98 1.34 -4.27
C GLY A 273 7.15 0.42 -4.63
N PHE A 274 7.60 0.52 -5.88
CA PHE A 274 8.67 -0.33 -6.38
C PHE A 274 10.01 -0.11 -5.66
N TYR A 275 10.32 1.12 -5.24
CA TYR A 275 11.56 1.38 -4.50
C TYR A 275 11.54 0.73 -3.11
N GLU A 276 10.46 0.92 -2.36
CA GLU A 276 10.30 0.30 -1.04
C GLU A 276 10.23 -1.23 -1.12
N TYR A 277 9.59 -1.77 -2.16
CA TYR A 277 9.57 -3.21 -2.48
C TYR A 277 10.97 -3.79 -2.73
N LEU A 278 11.80 -3.11 -3.52
CA LEU A 278 13.17 -3.57 -3.81
C LEU A 278 14.05 -3.56 -2.56
N LEU A 279 13.93 -2.50 -1.74
CA LEU A 279 14.56 -2.46 -0.42
C LEU A 279 14.11 -3.63 0.46
N LEU A 280 12.81 -3.93 0.46
CA LEU A 280 12.26 -5.05 1.23
C LEU A 280 12.84 -6.39 0.77
N CYS A 281 12.97 -6.61 -0.55
CA CYS A 281 13.61 -7.81 -1.09
C CYS A 281 15.05 -7.97 -0.59
N GLU A 282 15.86 -6.89 -0.62
CA GLU A 282 17.22 -6.91 -0.07
C GLU A 282 17.25 -7.25 1.43
N LYS A 283 16.35 -6.63 2.21
CA LYS A 283 16.24 -6.91 3.65
C LYS A 283 15.91 -8.37 3.95
N LEU A 284 15.02 -8.96 3.16
CA LEU A 284 14.58 -10.34 3.31
C LEU A 284 15.57 -11.37 2.73
N GLY A 285 16.55 -10.91 1.92
CA GLY A 285 17.40 -11.79 1.13
C GLY A 285 16.62 -12.52 0.01
N ALA A 286 15.50 -11.95 -0.43
CA ALA A 286 14.63 -12.54 -1.44
C ALA A 286 14.95 -11.97 -2.84
N GLU A 287 14.93 -12.83 -3.86
CA GLU A 287 15.03 -12.38 -5.25
C GLU A 287 13.75 -11.61 -5.65
N PRO A 288 13.87 -10.37 -6.16
CA PRO A 288 12.71 -9.61 -6.62
C PRO A 288 12.15 -10.19 -7.93
N VAL A 289 10.83 -10.37 -8.00
CA VAL A 289 10.05 -10.73 -9.20
C VAL A 289 8.97 -9.65 -9.46
N PRO A 290 9.38 -8.45 -9.91
CA PRO A 290 8.45 -7.39 -10.31
C PRO A 290 7.59 -7.83 -11.50
N ILE A 291 6.29 -7.52 -11.45
CA ILE A 291 5.32 -7.84 -12.49
C ILE A 291 4.88 -6.56 -13.20
N PHE A 292 4.84 -6.61 -14.53
CA PHE A 292 4.44 -5.50 -15.40
C PHE A 292 3.19 -5.85 -16.20
N ASN A 293 2.38 -4.84 -16.45
CA ASN A 293 1.17 -4.98 -17.27
C ASN A 293 1.58 -5.20 -18.74
N PRO A 294 1.02 -6.19 -19.45
CA PRO A 294 1.37 -6.48 -20.84
C PRO A 294 0.58 -5.62 -21.84
N GLY A 295 0.04 -4.47 -21.41
CA GLY A 295 -0.91 -3.66 -22.17
C GLY A 295 -2.31 -4.27 -22.24
N ILE A 296 -2.74 -4.98 -21.20
CA ILE A 296 -4.06 -5.63 -21.12
C ILE A 296 -4.64 -5.45 -19.71
N SER A 297 -5.85 -4.89 -19.61
CA SER A 297 -6.57 -4.83 -18.32
C SER A 297 -7.18 -6.20 -17.97
N PHE A 298 -7.90 -6.30 -16.86
CA PHE A 298 -8.48 -7.56 -16.39
C PHE A 298 -9.34 -8.26 -17.46
N GLN A 299 -8.92 -9.46 -17.88
CA GLN A 299 -9.46 -10.13 -19.07
C GLN A 299 -10.81 -10.83 -18.90
N ILE A 300 -11.24 -11.12 -17.68
CA ILE A 300 -12.48 -11.90 -17.45
C ILE A 300 -13.74 -11.07 -17.71
N GLU A 301 -13.74 -9.79 -17.34
CA GLU A 301 -14.95 -8.97 -17.41
C GLU A 301 -15.04 -8.15 -18.70
N SER A 302 -14.19 -7.13 -18.86
CA SER A 302 -14.21 -6.23 -20.00
C SER A 302 -12.79 -5.75 -20.32
N PRO A 303 -11.96 -6.56 -21.02
CA PRO A 303 -10.58 -6.20 -21.27
C PRO A 303 -10.46 -4.99 -22.18
N GLU A 304 -9.61 -4.07 -21.75
CA GLU A 304 -8.99 -3.07 -22.59
C GLU A 304 -7.65 -3.61 -23.09
N TYR A 305 -7.31 -3.28 -24.33
CA TYR A 305 -6.06 -3.65 -24.96
C TYR A 305 -5.37 -2.39 -25.43
N ALA A 306 -4.09 -2.24 -25.07
CA ALA A 306 -3.28 -1.13 -25.52
C ALA A 306 -3.20 -1.15 -27.06
N SER A 307 -3.29 0.04 -27.66
CA SER A 307 -2.87 0.28 -29.03
C SER A 307 -1.37 -0.02 -29.21
N GLU A 308 -0.91 -0.04 -30.46
CA GLU A 308 0.51 -0.29 -30.76
C GLU A 308 1.42 0.82 -30.20
N GLU A 309 0.96 2.07 -30.22
CA GLU A 309 1.65 3.21 -29.61
C GLU A 309 1.72 3.08 -28.09
N GLU A 310 0.60 2.83 -27.43
CA GLU A 310 0.55 2.64 -25.97
C GLU A 310 1.41 1.44 -25.54
N LEU A 311 1.44 0.36 -26.31
CA LEU A 311 2.26 -0.82 -26.01
C LEU A 311 3.75 -0.50 -25.99
N LYS A 312 4.23 0.40 -26.87
CA LYS A 312 5.63 0.87 -26.83
C LYS A 312 5.93 1.62 -25.55
N GLU A 313 4.98 2.39 -25.02
CA GLU A 313 5.14 3.07 -23.74
C GLU A 313 5.23 2.07 -22.58
N TRP A 314 4.41 1.01 -22.60
CA TRP A 314 4.49 -0.07 -21.62
C TRP A 314 5.83 -0.82 -21.67
N ILE A 315 6.34 -1.11 -22.86
CA ILE A 315 7.66 -1.74 -23.03
C ILE A 315 8.77 -0.81 -22.53
N GLN A 316 8.73 0.47 -22.90
CA GLN A 316 9.69 1.46 -22.42
C GLN A 316 9.63 1.60 -20.89
N ASP A 317 8.45 1.50 -20.28
CA ASP A 317 8.29 1.52 -18.83
C ASP A 317 9.07 0.38 -18.15
N VAL A 318 9.08 -0.81 -18.75
CA VAL A 318 9.87 -1.96 -18.26
C VAL A 318 11.37 -1.74 -18.46
N LEU A 319 11.80 -1.24 -19.61
CA LEU A 319 13.21 -0.92 -19.87
C LEU A 319 13.74 0.14 -18.90
N ASP A 320 12.95 1.17 -18.65
CA ASP A 320 13.22 2.22 -17.68
C ASP A 320 13.35 1.66 -16.27
N PHE A 321 12.49 0.70 -15.89
CA PHE A 321 12.61 0.01 -14.62
C PHE A 321 13.91 -0.81 -14.53
N LEU A 322 14.29 -1.53 -15.59
CA LEU A 322 15.53 -2.32 -15.59
C LEU A 322 16.76 -1.41 -15.45
N GLU A 323 16.76 -0.24 -16.08
CA GLU A 323 17.80 0.78 -15.88
C GLU A 323 17.74 1.34 -14.45
N PHE A 324 16.55 1.63 -13.91
CA PHE A 324 16.37 2.06 -12.52
C PHE A 324 16.95 1.04 -11.54
N ALA A 325 16.66 -0.24 -11.73
CA ALA A 325 17.05 -1.30 -10.82
C ALA A 325 18.55 -1.66 -10.93
N ASN A 326 19.09 -1.70 -12.16
CA ASN A 326 20.40 -2.29 -12.43
C ASN A 326 21.42 -1.34 -13.07
N GLY A 327 20.98 -0.20 -13.61
CA GLY A 327 21.83 0.77 -14.31
C GLY A 327 22.85 1.45 -13.40
N ALA A 328 23.90 2.01 -14.01
CA ALA A 328 24.92 2.79 -13.32
C ALA A 328 24.37 4.16 -12.87
N THR A 329 25.02 4.79 -11.90
CA THR A 329 24.53 6.05 -11.30
C THR A 329 24.59 7.26 -12.24
N ASP A 330 25.28 7.13 -13.38
CA ASP A 330 25.39 8.16 -14.42
C ASP A 330 24.37 7.98 -15.57
N THR A 331 23.58 6.90 -15.55
CA THR A 331 22.40 6.78 -16.42
C THR A 331 21.22 7.54 -15.81
N TYR A 332 20.17 7.79 -16.60
CA TYR A 332 19.04 8.59 -16.14
C TYR A 332 18.32 7.94 -14.94
N TRP A 333 17.90 6.69 -15.10
CA TRP A 333 17.14 5.98 -14.07
C TRP A 333 18.02 5.43 -12.95
N GLY A 334 19.26 5.03 -13.24
CA GLY A 334 20.23 4.66 -12.21
C GLY A 334 20.64 5.87 -11.35
N GLY A 335 20.72 7.07 -11.93
CA GLY A 335 20.89 8.34 -11.22
C GLY A 335 19.70 8.68 -10.32
N ILE A 336 18.46 8.44 -10.78
CA ILE A 336 17.27 8.59 -9.94
C ILE A 336 17.32 7.63 -8.75
N ARG A 337 17.60 6.33 -8.95
CA ARG A 337 17.79 5.35 -7.86
C ARG A 337 18.83 5.83 -6.84
N ALA A 338 19.97 6.31 -7.32
CA ALA A 338 21.04 6.85 -6.48
C ALA A 338 20.57 8.08 -5.67
N SER A 339 19.81 8.99 -6.28
CA SER A 339 19.25 10.17 -5.61
C SER A 339 18.24 9.83 -4.51
N LEU A 340 17.56 8.67 -4.61
CA LEU A 340 16.67 8.15 -3.57
C LEU A 340 17.43 7.53 -2.40
N GLY A 341 18.76 7.45 -2.48
CA GLY A 341 19.64 6.97 -1.42
C GLY A 341 20.20 5.57 -1.65
N HIS A 342 19.98 4.96 -2.82
CA HIS A 342 20.49 3.63 -3.15
C HIS A 342 21.36 3.64 -4.42
N PRO A 343 22.67 3.92 -4.30
CA PRO A 343 23.55 4.02 -5.48
C PRO A 343 23.87 2.66 -6.11
N GLY A 344 23.89 1.57 -5.33
CA GLY A 344 24.15 0.22 -5.83
C GLY A 344 23.00 -0.32 -6.68
N PRO A 345 23.24 -1.27 -7.59
CA PRO A 345 22.15 -1.96 -8.28
C PRO A 345 21.42 -2.92 -7.32
N PHE A 346 20.11 -3.07 -7.50
CA PHE A 346 19.30 -4.09 -6.83
C PHE A 346 19.51 -5.50 -7.41
N ASN A 347 20.19 -5.61 -8.55
CA ASN A 347 20.50 -6.88 -9.23
C ASN A 347 19.25 -7.72 -9.55
N VAL A 348 18.22 -7.07 -10.10
CA VAL A 348 16.99 -7.73 -10.53
C VAL A 348 17.29 -8.66 -11.71
N LYS A 349 17.02 -9.96 -11.52
CA LYS A 349 17.26 -11.03 -12.52
C LYS A 349 15.99 -11.50 -13.21
N TYR A 350 14.84 -11.31 -12.57
CA TYR A 350 13.55 -11.80 -13.03
C TYR A 350 12.58 -10.64 -13.17
N ILE A 351 11.76 -10.67 -14.21
CA ILE A 351 10.56 -9.85 -14.35
C ILE A 351 9.42 -10.76 -14.82
N GLY A 352 8.19 -10.44 -14.43
CA GLY A 352 6.99 -11.02 -15.01
C GLY A 352 6.30 -10.02 -15.94
N VAL A 353 5.82 -10.50 -17.09
CA VAL A 353 5.04 -9.70 -18.03
C VAL A 353 3.65 -10.34 -18.10
N GLY A 354 2.65 -9.70 -17.49
CA GLY A 354 1.31 -10.26 -17.35
C GLY A 354 0.99 -10.83 -15.96
N ASN A 355 -0.31 -10.85 -15.67
CA ASN A 355 -0.91 -11.61 -14.58
C ASN A 355 -2.11 -12.34 -15.14
N GLU A 356 -2.15 -13.67 -14.99
CA GLU A 356 -3.30 -14.48 -15.43
C GLU A 356 -3.76 -14.13 -16.86
N ASN A 357 -2.85 -13.69 -17.74
CA ASN A 357 -3.23 -13.29 -19.09
C ASN A 357 -3.22 -14.51 -20.02
N TRP A 358 -4.17 -14.58 -20.95
CA TRP A 358 -4.27 -15.68 -21.91
C TRP A 358 -4.71 -15.22 -23.30
N GLY A 359 -4.62 -16.14 -24.26
CA GLY A 359 -5.09 -15.96 -25.63
C GLY A 359 -4.07 -15.29 -26.56
N PRO A 360 -4.38 -15.20 -27.87
CA PRO A 360 -3.44 -14.74 -28.89
C PRO A 360 -2.91 -13.32 -28.65
N ARG A 361 -3.78 -12.39 -28.22
CA ARG A 361 -3.39 -10.99 -27.98
C ARG A 361 -2.35 -10.84 -26.88
N TYR A 362 -2.40 -11.66 -25.83
CA TYR A 362 -1.34 -11.69 -24.81
C TYR A 362 -0.02 -12.14 -25.40
N TRP A 363 -0.01 -13.21 -26.21
CA TRP A 363 1.23 -13.72 -26.82
C TRP A 363 1.84 -12.72 -27.80
N GLU A 364 1.02 -12.05 -28.63
CA GLU A 364 1.47 -10.98 -29.51
C GLU A 364 2.16 -9.83 -28.74
N ASN A 365 1.58 -9.42 -27.60
CA ASN A 365 2.18 -8.39 -26.77
C ASN A 365 3.46 -8.91 -26.09
N PHE A 366 3.41 -10.10 -25.50
CA PHE A 366 4.54 -10.73 -24.79
C PHE A 366 5.76 -10.88 -25.70
N GLU A 367 5.59 -11.28 -26.97
CA GLU A 367 6.71 -11.38 -27.91
C GLU A 367 7.43 -10.04 -28.10
N LYS A 368 6.68 -8.92 -28.13
CA LYS A 368 7.26 -7.57 -28.23
C LYS A 368 7.94 -7.09 -26.94
N PHE A 369 7.51 -7.58 -25.77
CA PHE A 369 8.24 -7.33 -24.51
C PHE A 369 9.52 -8.16 -24.40
N ARG A 370 9.55 -9.34 -25.05
CA ARG A 370 10.68 -10.26 -25.01
C ARG A 370 11.81 -9.83 -25.97
N GLU A 371 11.45 -9.31 -27.14
CA GLU A 371 12.37 -8.71 -28.11
C GLU A 371 13.04 -7.45 -27.56
#